data_AF-Q16RW4-F1
#
_entry.id   AF-Q16RW4-F1
#
_cell.length_a   1.000
_cell.length_b   1.000
_cell.length_c   1.000
_cell.angle_alpha   90.00
_cell.angle_beta   90.00
_cell.angle_gamma   90.00
#
_symmetry.space_group_name_H-M   'P 1'
#
loop_
_entity.id
_entity.type
_entity.pdbx_description
1 polymer ?
#
loop_
_entity_poly.entity_id
_entity_poly.type
_entity_poly.pdbx_seq_one_letter_code
_entity_poly.pdbx_strand_id
1 'polypeptide(L)'
;PQSQLIGYAICFYAYSTWQGKSFFLEDLYVKPAYRKFGYGKLLFRTLVKHARQNGCARFDFHVLAWNPAKEFYHAMGAQNLTEVEQWEFFRLTREQMDKLCEN
;
A
#
# COMPACT_ATOMS: atom_id res chain seq x y z
N PRO A 1 30.61 12.43 0.95
CA PRO A 1 29.56 12.22 -0.08
C PRO A 1 28.17 12.57 0.49
N GLN A 2 27.41 13.43 -0.19
CA GLN A 2 26.09 13.82 0.27
C GLN A 2 25.07 12.74 -0.13
N SER A 3 24.39 12.15 0.85
CA SER A 3 23.32 11.20 0.62
C SER A 3 22.12 11.90 -0.04
N GLN A 4 21.59 11.31 -1.12
CA GLN A 4 20.44 11.85 -1.85
C GLN A 4 19.19 10.99 -1.60
N LEU A 5 18.07 11.63 -1.26
CA LEU A 5 16.77 10.97 -1.17
C LEU A 5 16.22 10.66 -2.57
N ILE A 6 15.99 9.39 -2.87
CA ILE A 6 15.55 8.92 -4.20
C ILE A 6 14.17 8.26 -4.22
N GLY A 7 13.57 8.02 -3.05
CA GLY A 7 12.27 7.39 -2.91
C GLY A 7 11.83 7.33 -1.45
N TYR A 8 10.56 6.99 -1.24
CA TYR A 8 9.95 6.86 0.08
C TYR A 8 8.82 5.84 0.06
N ALA A 9 8.37 5.46 1.26
CA ALA A 9 7.10 4.78 1.46
C ALA A 9 6.38 5.34 2.68
N ILE A 10 5.05 5.39 2.62
CA ILE A 10 4.17 5.75 3.74
C ILE A 10 3.32 4.54 4.06
N CYS A 11 3.30 4.14 5.32
CA CYS A 11 2.63 2.92 5.76
C CYS A 11 2.13 3.06 7.20
N PHE A 12 1.13 2.26 7.55
CA PHE A 12 0.54 2.24 8.88
C PHE A 12 0.07 0.82 9.25
N TYR A 13 -0.14 0.58 10.54
CA TYR A 13 -0.79 -0.64 11.00
C TYR A 13 -2.30 -0.54 10.81
N ALA A 14 -2.90 -1.63 10.33
CA ALA A 14 -4.34 -1.77 10.18
C ALA A 14 -4.80 -3.05 10.89
N TYR A 15 -6.09 -3.35 10.79
CA TYR A 15 -6.67 -4.56 11.37
C TYR A 15 -7.64 -5.22 10.40
N SER A 16 -7.54 -6.54 10.31
CA SER A 16 -8.55 -7.41 9.71
C SER A 16 -9.41 -8.00 10.81
N THR A 17 -10.73 -7.95 10.66
CA THR A 17 -11.66 -8.60 11.59
C THR A 17 -11.44 -10.12 11.65
N TRP A 18 -10.97 -10.73 10.55
CA TRP A 18 -10.78 -12.19 10.46
C TRP A 18 -9.37 -12.65 10.82
N GLN A 19 -8.35 -11.81 10.60
CA GLN A 19 -6.94 -12.22 10.71
C GLN A 19 -6.13 -11.39 11.72
N GLY A 20 -6.75 -10.39 12.35
CA GLY A 20 -6.11 -9.53 13.33
C GLY A 20 -5.18 -8.49 12.70
N LYS A 21 -4.06 -8.20 13.36
CA LYS A 21 -3.12 -7.14 13.00
C LYS A 21 -2.64 -7.29 11.55
N SER A 22 -2.70 -6.20 10.79
CA SER A 22 -2.23 -6.12 9.40
C SER A 22 -1.36 -4.89 9.18
N PHE A 23 -0.74 -4.80 8.02
CA PHE A 23 0.05 -3.64 7.60
C PHE A 23 -0.50 -3.08 6.30
N PHE A 24 -0.59 -1.77 6.19
CA PHE A 24 -1.10 -1.09 5.02
C PHE A 24 -0.04 -0.18 4.41
N LEU A 25 0.18 -0.30 3.11
CA LEU A 25 1.04 0.59 2.34
C LEU A 25 0.17 1.64 1.65
N GLU A 26 0.28 2.89 2.10
CA GLU A 26 -0.44 4.03 1.54
C GLU A 26 0.23 4.51 0.25
N ASP A 27 1.55 4.68 0.29
CA ASP A 27 2.31 5.24 -0.83
C ASP A 27 3.66 4.58 -0.96
N LEU A 28 4.08 4.30 -2.20
CA LEU A 28 5.42 3.87 -2.55
C LEU A 28 5.90 4.64 -3.79
N TYR A 29 6.97 5.40 -3.64
CA TYR A 29 7.49 6.23 -4.71
C TYR A 29 9.00 6.09 -4.87
N VAL A 30 9.43 6.01 -6.13
CA VAL A 30 10.83 6.12 -6.53
C VAL A 30 10.93 7.13 -7.68
N LYS A 31 11.89 8.06 -7.58
CA LYS A 31 12.19 9.05 -8.60
C LYS A 31 12.40 8.37 -9.96
N PRO A 32 11.85 8.89 -11.08
CA PRO A 32 11.94 8.26 -12.39
C PRO A 32 13.35 7.84 -12.82
N ALA A 33 14.35 8.69 -12.58
CA ALA A 33 15.76 8.42 -12.92
C ALA A 33 16.37 7.21 -12.19
N TYR A 34 15.73 6.76 -11.11
CA TYR A 34 16.18 5.63 -10.28
C TYR A 34 15.23 4.42 -10.40
N ARG A 35 14.26 4.44 -11.32
CA ARG A 35 13.41 3.26 -11.57
C ARG A 35 14.18 2.20 -12.36
N LYS A 36 13.71 0.95 -12.29
CA LYS A 36 14.33 -0.23 -12.93
C LYS A 36 15.73 -0.63 -12.40
N PHE A 37 16.26 0.07 -11.40
CA PHE A 37 17.48 -0.32 -10.65
C PHE A 37 17.20 -1.18 -9.41
N GLY A 38 15.95 -1.62 -9.20
CA GLY A 38 15.58 -2.49 -8.08
C GLY A 38 15.22 -1.78 -6.76
N TYR A 39 15.33 -0.45 -6.67
CA TYR A 39 15.01 0.28 -5.43
C TYR A 39 13.55 0.13 -4.98
N GLY A 40 12.59 0.09 -5.90
CA GLY A 40 11.18 -0.17 -5.56
C GLY A 40 10.97 -1.56 -4.94
N LYS A 41 11.65 -2.58 -5.49
CA LYS A 41 11.65 -3.95 -4.93
C LYS A 41 12.31 -4.00 -3.56
N LEU A 42 13.41 -3.26 -3.37
CA LEU A 42 14.10 -3.17 -2.09
C LEU A 42 13.21 -2.53 -1.01
N LEU A 43 12.57 -1.40 -1.31
CA LEU A 43 11.64 -0.73 -0.40
C LEU A 43 10.48 -1.66 -0.04
N PHE A 44 9.80 -2.22 -1.04
CA PHE A 44 8.65 -3.09 -0.82
C PHE A 44 9.00 -4.34 0.02
N ARG A 45 10.12 -5.02 -0.29
CA ARG A 45 10.58 -6.19 0.49
C ARG A 45 10.94 -5.82 1.93
N THR A 46 11.52 -4.63 2.15
CA THR A 46 11.84 -4.14 3.49
C THR A 46 10.56 -3.97 4.32
N LEU A 47 9.51 -3.40 3.72
CA LEU A 47 8.21 -3.25 4.38
C LEU A 47 7.52 -4.58 4.66
N VAL A 48 7.54 -5.52 3.70
CA VAL A 48 6.99 -6.87 3.91
C VAL A 48 7.73 -7.60 5.04
N LYS A 49 9.06 -7.49 5.08
CA LYS A 49 9.86 -8.05 6.19
C LYS A 49 9.49 -7.41 7.52
N HIS A 50 9.33 -6.09 7.55
CA HIS A 50 8.91 -5.36 8.75
C HIS A 50 7.52 -5.83 9.22
N ALA A 51 6.54 -5.92 8.33
CA ALA A 51 5.19 -6.39 8.66
C ALA A 51 5.21 -7.82 9.24
N ARG A 52 5.94 -8.74 8.60
CA ARG A 52 6.10 -10.12 9.09
C ARG A 52 6.73 -10.16 10.49
N GLN A 53 7.81 -9.41 10.71
CA GLN A 53 8.50 -9.36 12.00
C GLN A 53 7.62 -8.78 13.12
N ASN A 54 6.64 -7.94 12.76
CA ASN A 54 5.71 -7.32 13.71
C ASN A 54 4.39 -8.09 13.88
N GLY A 55 4.33 -9.35 13.41
CA GLY A 55 3.19 -10.24 13.59
C GLY A 55 1.97 -9.86 12.74
N CYS A 56 2.16 -9.11 11.65
CA CYS A 56 1.05 -8.82 10.76
C CYS A 56 0.68 -10.05 9.93
N ALA A 57 -0.60 -10.41 9.92
CA ALA A 57 -1.12 -11.55 9.16
C ALA A 57 -1.15 -11.28 7.65
N ARG A 58 -1.32 -10.00 7.25
CA ARG A 58 -1.37 -9.57 5.85
C ARG A 58 -0.80 -8.17 5.62
N PHE A 59 -0.51 -7.88 4.36
CA PHE A 59 0.05 -6.63 3.87
C PHE A 59 -0.82 -6.13 2.70
N ASP A 60 -1.62 -5.10 2.95
CA ASP A 60 -2.62 -4.59 2.01
C ASP A 60 -2.19 -3.24 1.43
N PHE A 61 -2.69 -2.91 0.25
CA PHE A 61 -2.48 -1.61 -0.41
C PHE A 61 -3.47 -1.43 -1.56
N HIS A 62 -3.63 -0.19 -2.00
CA HIS A 62 -4.43 0.14 -3.18
C HIS A 62 -3.55 0.51 -4.36
N VAL A 63 -4.00 0.17 -5.56
CA VAL A 63 -3.39 0.61 -6.81
C VAL A 63 -4.50 1.15 -7.70
N LEU A 64 -4.32 2.36 -8.23
CA LEU A 64 -5.28 2.92 -9.18
C LEU A 64 -5.42 2.01 -10.40
N ALA A 65 -6.65 1.83 -10.89
CA ALA A 65 -6.96 0.86 -11.94
C ALA A 65 -6.15 1.06 -13.23
N TRP A 66 -5.80 2.30 -13.56
CA TRP A 66 -5.00 2.64 -14.75
C TRP A 66 -3.49 2.43 -14.55
N ASN A 67 -3.02 2.26 -13.32
CA ASN A 67 -1.60 2.31 -13.02
C ASN A 67 -0.90 0.98 -13.41
N PRO A 68 0.12 1.00 -14.30
CA PRO A 68 0.84 -0.20 -14.71
C PRO A 68 1.67 -0.83 -13.58
N ALA A 69 1.86 -0.14 -12.45
CA ALA A 69 2.53 -0.70 -11.27
C ALA A 69 1.85 -1.99 -10.74
N LYS A 70 0.60 -2.29 -11.12
CA LYS A 70 -0.05 -3.58 -10.84
C LYS A 70 0.83 -4.78 -11.22
N GLU A 71 1.51 -4.72 -12.38
CA GLU A 71 2.42 -5.80 -12.82
C GLU A 71 3.60 -5.99 -11.87
N PHE A 72 4.14 -4.89 -11.33
CA PHE A 72 5.20 -4.93 -10.33
C PHE A 72 4.75 -5.66 -9.06
N TYR A 73 3.52 -5.40 -8.59
CA TYR A 73 2.98 -6.04 -7.39
C TYR A 73 2.60 -7.50 -7.63
N HIS A 74 2.01 -7.83 -8.78
CA HIS A 74 1.74 -9.22 -9.18
C HIS A 74 3.04 -10.04 -9.26
N ALA A 75 4.12 -9.48 -9.81
CA ALA A 75 5.43 -10.14 -9.83
C ALA A 75 6.01 -10.37 -8.41
N MET A 76 5.50 -9.70 -7.37
CA MET A 76 5.85 -9.94 -5.96
C MET A 76 4.89 -10.91 -5.26
N GLY A 77 3.89 -11.45 -5.97
CA GLY A 77 2.90 -12.39 -5.43
C GLY A 77 1.63 -11.74 -4.86
N ALA A 78 1.40 -10.44 -5.10
CA ALA A 78 0.17 -9.78 -4.68
C ALA A 78 -1.02 -10.23 -5.55
N GLN A 79 -2.19 -10.37 -4.91
CA GLN A 79 -3.46 -10.66 -5.56
C GLN A 79 -4.31 -9.40 -5.67
N ASN A 80 -5.06 -9.26 -6.77
CA ASN A 80 -6.01 -8.15 -6.93
C ASN A 80 -7.34 -8.51 -6.25
N LEU A 81 -7.56 -8.01 -5.03
CA LEU A 81 -8.78 -8.30 -4.25
C LEU A 81 -10.07 -7.81 -4.90
N THR A 82 -10.01 -6.75 -5.73
CA THR A 82 -11.19 -6.33 -6.51
C THR A 82 -11.62 -7.42 -7.50
N GLU A 83 -10.69 -8.19 -8.06
CA GLU A 83 -11.01 -9.29 -8.97
C GLU A 83 -11.43 -10.57 -8.23
N VAL A 84 -10.73 -10.93 -7.15
CA VAL A 84 -10.98 -12.22 -6.46
C VAL A 84 -12.07 -12.18 -5.40
N GLU A 85 -12.27 -11.04 -4.75
CA GLU A 85 -13.22 -10.86 -3.63
C GLU A 85 -14.29 -9.79 -3.88
N GLN A 86 -14.20 -9.06 -5.00
CA GLN A 86 -15.21 -8.07 -5.43
C GLN A 86 -15.43 -6.93 -4.42
N TRP A 87 -14.37 -6.50 -3.73
CA TRP A 87 -14.43 -5.33 -2.85
C TRP A 87 -14.57 -4.02 -3.63
N GLU A 88 -15.46 -3.16 -3.15
CA GLU A 88 -15.64 -1.79 -3.63
C GLU A 88 -15.07 -0.78 -2.61
N PHE A 89 -14.43 0.28 -3.09
CA PHE A 89 -13.80 1.30 -2.26
C PHE A 89 -14.66 2.56 -2.16
N PHE A 90 -15.14 2.86 -0.96
CA PHE A 90 -15.99 4.01 -0.67
C PHE A 90 -15.23 5.08 0.12
N ARG A 91 -15.62 6.35 -0.06
CA ARG A 91 -15.10 7.49 0.70
C ARG A 91 -16.22 8.47 1.03
N LEU A 92 -16.22 8.93 2.27
CA LEU A 92 -16.90 10.16 2.65
C LEU A 92 -15.89 11.31 2.64
N THR A 93 -16.23 12.40 1.96
CA THR A 93 -15.47 13.65 2.06
C THR A 93 -15.71 14.32 3.41
N ARG A 94 -14.87 15.32 3.76
CA ARG A 94 -15.09 16.15 4.96
C ARG A 94 -16.53 16.68 5.01
N GLU A 95 -16.97 17.30 3.91
CA GLU A 95 -18.32 17.86 3.80
C GLU A 95 -19.43 16.83 4.04
N GLN A 96 -19.29 15.61 3.48
CA GLN A 96 -20.29 14.56 3.69
C GLN A 96 -20.30 14.05 5.13
N MET A 97 -19.15 13.97 5.79
CA MET A 97 -19.07 13.61 7.21
C MET A 97 -19.70 14.69 8.09
N ASP A 98 -19.41 15.96 7.84
CA ASP A 98 -19.95 17.07 8.63
C ASP A 98 -21.49 17.08 8.58
N LYS A 99 -22.07 16.91 7.38
CA LYS A 99 -23.52 16.79 7.18
C LYS A 99 -24.15 15.62 7.94
N LEU A 100 -23.44 14.51 8.14
CA LEU A 100 -23.96 13.36 8.87
C LEU A 100 -23.91 13.55 10.38
N CYS A 101 -22.95 14.32 10.90
CA CYS A 101 -22.83 14.59 12.33
C CYS A 101 -23.82 15.67 12.84
N GLU A 102 -24.31 16.52 11.94
CA GLU A 102 -25.26 17.60 12.26
C GLU A 102 -26.73 17.13 12.37
N ASN A 103 -27.02 15.86 12.00
CA ASN A 103 -28.36 15.27 12.05
C ASN A 103 -28.52 14.27 13.21
#